data_AF-A0A1Y1XEV3-F1
#
_entry.id   AF-A0A1Y1XEV3-F1
#
_cell.length_a   1.000
_cell.length_b   1.000
_cell.length_c   1.000
_cell.angle_alpha   90.00
_cell.angle_beta   90.00
_cell.angle_gamma   90.00
#
_symmetry.space_group_name_H-M   'P 1'
#
loop_
_entity.id
_entity.type
_entity.pdbx_description
1 polymer ?
#
loop_
_entity_poly.entity_id
_entity_poly.type
_entity_poly.pdbx_seq_one_letter_code
_entity_poly.pdbx_strand_id
1 'polypeptide(L)'
;MVVSQNGHKDIVKILLDHGADINEKDKLGNSALIYATIIKQKGIVDFLIQHGANINIKNQKGDTPLIIACNNGSKELIELLIRYGVDINIKNNKNLSPLQITQMRGFHDISNFLISCGAKNIENEFYL
;
A
#
# COMPACT_ATOMS: atom_id res chain seq x y z
N MET A 1 4.03 -25.04 9.99
CA MET A 1 5.42 -24.58 9.87
C MET A 1 5.41 -23.06 9.88
N VAL A 2 5.74 -22.43 11.00
CA VAL A 2 5.71 -20.97 11.14
C VAL A 2 7.07 -20.45 10.68
N VAL A 3 7.15 -19.85 9.49
CA VAL A 3 8.37 -19.19 9.02
C VAL A 3 8.45 -17.83 9.71
N SER A 4 9.57 -17.51 10.33
CA SER A 4 9.77 -16.21 10.99
C SER A 4 9.81 -15.07 9.95
N GLN A 5 9.54 -13.83 10.36
CA GLN A 5 9.65 -12.66 9.45
C GLN A 5 11.03 -12.56 8.80
N ASN A 6 12.09 -13.02 9.48
CA ASN A 6 13.44 -13.09 8.93
C ASN A 6 13.53 -14.12 7.80
N GLY A 7 12.98 -15.32 7.99
CA GLY A 7 12.95 -16.35 6.93
C GLY A 7 12.19 -15.91 5.68
N HIS A 8 11.13 -15.11 5.82
CA HIS A 8 10.45 -14.52 4.66
C HIS A 8 11.30 -13.49 3.93
N LYS A 9 12.05 -12.65 4.65
CA LYS A 9 12.99 -11.69 4.04
C LYS A 9 14.14 -12.38 3.32
N ASP A 10 14.68 -13.44 3.91
CA ASP A 10 15.77 -14.23 3.33
C ASP A 10 15.36 -14.87 2.00
N ILE A 11 14.13 -15.41 1.92
CA ILE A 11 13.58 -15.96 0.66
C ILE A 11 13.45 -14.87 -0.39
N VAL A 12 12.89 -13.69 -0.05
CA VAL A 12 12.77 -12.57 -1.00
C VAL A 12 14.15 -12.15 -1.49
N LYS A 13 15.13 -12.04 -0.59
CA LYS A 13 16.51 -11.69 -0.96
C LYS A 13 17.12 -12.69 -1.93
N ILE A 14 17.01 -13.99 -1.64
CA ILE A 14 17.53 -15.05 -2.53
C ILE A 14 16.90 -14.95 -3.92
N LEU A 15 15.58 -14.72 -4.01
CA LEU A 15 14.90 -14.59 -5.31
C LEU A 15 15.41 -13.39 -6.11
N LEU A 16 15.60 -12.24 -5.46
CA LEU A 16 16.15 -11.04 -6.10
C LEU A 16 17.60 -11.25 -6.56
N ASP A 17 18.42 -11.90 -5.73
CA ASP A 17 19.81 -12.23 -6.06
C ASP A 17 19.92 -13.18 -7.27
N HIS A 18 18.87 -13.98 -7.54
CA HIS A 18 18.78 -14.86 -8.72
C HIS A 18 18.04 -14.21 -9.91
N GLY A 19 17.83 -12.89 -9.88
CA GLY A 19 17.31 -12.12 -11.01
C GLY A 19 15.79 -12.07 -11.12
N ALA A 20 15.04 -12.42 -10.06
CA ALA A 20 13.60 -12.17 -10.03
C ALA A 20 13.32 -10.66 -10.12
N ASP A 21 12.36 -10.27 -10.95
CA ASP A 21 11.91 -8.88 -11.00
C ASP A 21 11.06 -8.56 -9.76
N ILE A 22 11.53 -7.62 -8.94
CA ILE A 22 10.85 -7.19 -7.71
C ILE A 22 9.44 -6.63 -7.96
N ASN A 23 9.18 -6.19 -9.19
CA ASN A 23 7.90 -5.62 -9.63
C ASN A 23 7.08 -6.57 -10.50
N GLU A 24 7.51 -7.82 -10.65
CA GLU A 24 6.77 -8.83 -11.39
C GLU A 24 5.33 -8.93 -10.86
N LYS A 25 4.38 -9.06 -11.78
CA LYS A 25 2.96 -9.15 -11.48
C LYS A 25 2.40 -10.47 -11.94
N ASP A 26 1.54 -11.05 -11.11
CA ASP A 26 0.76 -12.22 -11.50
C ASP A 26 -0.42 -11.86 -12.41
N LYS A 27 -1.26 -12.87 -12.71
CA LYS A 27 -2.47 -12.73 -13.53
C LYS A 27 -3.55 -11.84 -12.92
N LEU A 28 -3.43 -11.41 -11.66
CA LEU A 28 -4.31 -10.45 -10.98
C LEU A 28 -3.68 -9.05 -10.90
N GLY A 29 -2.49 -8.88 -11.47
CA GLY A 29 -1.71 -7.64 -11.38
C GLY A 29 -1.04 -7.44 -10.02
N ASN A 30 -1.06 -8.44 -9.14
CA ASN A 30 -0.45 -8.33 -7.81
C ASN A 30 1.04 -8.62 -7.90
N SER A 31 1.86 -7.73 -7.35
CA SER A 31 3.28 -7.96 -7.10
C SER A 31 3.53 -8.44 -5.68
N ALA A 32 4.77 -8.80 -5.37
CA ALA A 32 5.20 -9.13 -4.01
C ALA A 32 4.84 -8.01 -3.00
N LEU A 33 5.00 -6.74 -3.39
CA LEU A 33 4.65 -5.59 -2.53
C LEU A 33 3.15 -5.51 -2.26
N ILE A 34 2.31 -5.77 -3.27
CA ILE A 34 0.86 -5.82 -3.12
C ILE A 34 0.48 -6.95 -2.15
N TYR A 35 1.03 -8.15 -2.34
CA TYR A 35 0.75 -9.28 -1.46
C TYR A 35 1.17 -9.00 -0.01
N ALA A 36 2.40 -8.53 0.21
CA ALA A 36 2.90 -8.18 1.54
C ALA A 36 2.01 -7.15 2.25
N THR A 37 1.46 -6.20 1.48
CA THR A 37 0.52 -5.19 2.00
C THR A 37 -0.85 -5.80 2.35
N ILE A 38 -1.38 -6.70 1.51
CA ILE A 38 -2.65 -7.43 1.77
C ILE A 38 -2.57 -8.20 3.09
N ILE A 39 -1.47 -8.92 3.31
CA ILE A 39 -1.26 -9.73 4.53
C ILE A 39 -0.68 -8.93 5.71
N LYS A 40 -0.59 -7.60 5.61
CA LYS A 40 -0.14 -6.68 6.66
C LYS A 40 1.29 -6.92 7.18
N GLN A 41 2.19 -7.47 6.35
CA GLN A 41 3.57 -7.77 6.75
C GLN A 41 4.47 -6.54 6.59
N LYS A 42 4.38 -5.60 7.53
CA LYS A 42 5.15 -4.34 7.53
C LYS A 42 6.65 -4.52 7.26
N GLY A 43 7.27 -5.52 7.89
CA GLY A 43 8.70 -5.78 7.70
C GLY A 43 9.07 -6.22 6.28
N ILE A 44 8.17 -6.93 5.58
CA ILE A 44 8.38 -7.33 4.17
C ILE A 44 8.09 -6.15 3.24
N VAL A 45 7.05 -5.36 3.53
CA VAL A 45 6.73 -4.13 2.79
C VAL A 45 7.92 -3.17 2.81
N ASP A 46 8.47 -2.89 3.99
CA ASP A 46 9.65 -2.02 4.17
C ASP A 46 10.86 -2.56 3.41
N PHE A 47 11.14 -3.86 3.56
CA PHE A 47 12.24 -4.51 2.86
C PHE A 47 12.12 -4.40 1.34
N LEU A 48 10.95 -4.70 0.78
CA LEU A 48 10.72 -4.62 -0.67
C LEU A 48 10.92 -3.19 -1.20
N ILE A 49 10.40 -2.19 -0.50
CA ILE A 49 10.56 -0.78 -0.91
C ILE A 49 12.05 -0.38 -0.88
N GLN A 50 12.79 -0.76 0.16
CA GLN A 50 14.23 -0.50 0.27
C GLN A 50 15.05 -1.16 -0.85
N HIS A 51 14.56 -2.25 -1.43
CA HIS A 51 15.21 -2.96 -2.53
C HIS A 51 14.65 -2.58 -3.91
N GLY A 52 13.93 -1.45 -4.02
CA GLY A 52 13.52 -0.88 -5.30
C GLY A 52 12.15 -1.32 -5.81
N ALA A 53 11.31 -1.93 -4.95
CA ALA A 53 9.93 -2.17 -5.32
C ALA A 53 9.21 -0.84 -5.60
N ASN A 54 8.47 -0.78 -6.69
CA ASN A 54 7.68 0.38 -7.07
C ASN A 54 6.56 0.58 -6.06
N ILE A 55 6.73 1.55 -5.18
CA ILE A 55 5.76 1.87 -4.13
C ILE A 55 4.38 2.30 -4.66
N ASN A 56 4.32 2.78 -5.90
CA ASN A 56 3.10 3.18 -6.59
C ASN A 56 2.53 2.08 -7.51
N ILE A 57 3.03 0.85 -7.38
CA ILE A 57 2.55 -0.27 -8.19
C ILE A 57 1.05 -0.47 -8.03
N LYS A 58 0.35 -0.70 -9.15
CA LYS A 58 -1.10 -0.92 -9.19
C LYS A 58 -1.42 -2.36 -9.56
N ASN A 59 -2.38 -2.97 -8.86
CA ASN A 59 -3.01 -4.21 -9.30
C ASN A 59 -4.09 -3.96 -10.38
N GLN A 60 -4.78 -5.00 -10.82
CA GLN A 60 -5.85 -4.87 -11.83
C GLN A 60 -7.03 -3.98 -11.43
N LYS A 61 -7.25 -3.78 -10.12
CA LYS A 61 -8.28 -2.85 -9.62
C LYS A 61 -7.78 -1.41 -9.57
N GLY A 62 -6.53 -1.17 -9.91
CA GLY A 62 -5.87 0.13 -9.76
C GLY A 62 -5.46 0.41 -8.31
N ASP A 63 -5.57 -0.56 -7.41
CA ASP A 63 -5.23 -0.39 -6.01
C ASP A 63 -3.71 -0.38 -5.85
N THR A 64 -3.19 0.67 -5.21
CA THR A 64 -1.80 0.79 -4.77
C THR A 64 -1.62 0.19 -3.37
N PRO A 65 -0.37 -0.02 -2.90
CA PRO A 65 -0.11 -0.38 -1.50
C PRO A 65 -0.82 0.55 -0.50
N LEU A 66 -0.83 1.87 -0.74
CA LEU A 66 -1.52 2.82 0.15
C LEU A 66 -3.03 2.55 0.21
N ILE A 67 -3.66 2.35 -0.96
CA ILE A 67 -5.08 2.04 -1.05
C ILE A 67 -5.42 0.74 -0.31
N ILE A 68 -4.59 -0.30 -0.47
CA ILE A 68 -4.78 -1.59 0.21
C ILE A 68 -4.63 -1.42 1.72
N ALA A 69 -3.60 -0.71 2.18
CA ALA A 69 -3.37 -0.46 3.60
C ALA A 69 -4.55 0.31 4.26
N CYS A 70 -5.11 1.29 3.55
CA CYS A 70 -6.30 2.05 3.94
C CYS A 70 -7.55 1.16 4.00
N ASN A 71 -7.79 0.35 2.97
CA ASN A 71 -8.90 -0.59 2.93
C ASN A 71 -8.83 -1.63 4.07
N ASN A 72 -7.62 -1.97 4.48
CA ASN A 72 -7.32 -2.93 5.55
C ASN A 72 -7.30 -2.32 6.96
N GLY A 73 -7.36 -0.99 7.08
CA GLY A 73 -7.27 -0.27 8.35
C GLY A 73 -5.90 -0.37 9.04
N SER A 74 -4.82 -0.61 8.30
CA SER A 74 -3.49 -0.82 8.88
C SER A 74 -2.73 0.51 9.03
N LYS A 75 -2.97 1.22 10.14
CA LYS A 75 -2.33 2.53 10.41
C LYS A 75 -0.80 2.48 10.30
N GLU A 76 -0.17 1.42 10.82
CA GLU A 76 1.29 1.26 10.75
C GLU A 76 1.85 1.15 9.33
N LEU A 77 1.12 0.49 8.42
CA LEU A 77 1.50 0.43 7.01
C LEU A 77 1.26 1.76 6.30
N ILE A 78 0.18 2.44 6.63
CA ILE A 78 -0.13 3.77 6.08
C ILE A 78 0.97 4.76 6.46
N GLU A 79 1.36 4.81 7.74
CA GLU A 79 2.47 5.63 8.22
C GLU A 79 3.79 5.28 7.52
N LEU A 80 4.09 3.98 7.35
CA LEU A 80 5.29 3.54 6.63
C LEU A 80 5.29 4.05 5.19
N LEU A 81 4.20 3.83 4.45
CA LEU A 81 4.10 4.20 3.04
C LEU A 81 4.17 5.71 2.85
N ILE A 82 3.52 6.50 3.71
CA ILE A 82 3.59 7.97 3.68
C ILE A 82 5.01 8.47 3.91
N ARG A 83 5.79 7.84 4.80
CA ARG A 83 7.21 8.20 5.01
C ARG A 83 8.07 8.00 3.76
N TYR A 84 7.69 7.08 2.88
CA TYR A 84 8.34 6.88 1.58
C TYR A 84 7.83 7.82 0.48
N GLY A 85 6.95 8.78 0.80
CA GLY A 85 6.55 9.85 -0.13
C GLY A 85 5.54 9.43 -1.19
N VAL A 86 4.65 8.48 -0.88
CA VAL A 86 3.53 8.13 -1.79
C VAL A 86 2.59 9.31 -2.01
N ASP A 87 1.94 9.34 -3.18
CA ASP A 87 0.84 10.27 -3.42
C ASP A 87 -0.40 9.84 -2.59
N ILE A 88 -0.71 10.65 -1.58
CA ILE A 88 -1.84 10.43 -0.66
C ILE A 88 -3.20 10.58 -1.37
N ASN A 89 -3.25 11.30 -2.49
CA ASN A 89 -4.47 11.58 -3.25
C ASN A 89 -4.65 10.66 -4.46
N ILE A 90 -3.85 9.58 -4.54
CA ILE A 90 -3.94 8.59 -5.61
C ILE A 90 -5.34 8.00 -5.72
N LYS A 91 -5.77 7.66 -6.93
CA LYS A 91 -7.08 7.02 -7.17
C LYS A 91 -6.93 5.66 -7.84
N ASN A 92 -7.77 4.71 -7.42
CA ASN A 92 -7.91 3.42 -8.10
C ASN A 92 -8.85 3.51 -9.31
N ASN A 93 -9.12 2.38 -9.96
CA ASN A 93 -9.97 2.35 -11.16
C ASN A 93 -11.44 2.68 -10.89
N LYS A 94 -11.86 2.70 -9.61
CA LYS A 94 -13.19 3.17 -9.19
C LYS A 94 -13.21 4.66 -8.84
N ASN A 95 -12.13 5.39 -9.16
CA ASN A 95 -11.94 6.80 -8.82
C ASN A 95 -11.99 7.09 -7.30
N LEU A 96 -11.71 6.08 -6.47
CA LEU A 96 -11.69 6.20 -5.01
C LEU A 96 -10.28 6.53 -4.52
N SER A 97 -10.17 7.56 -3.68
CA SER A 97 -8.93 7.91 -2.97
C SER A 97 -8.76 7.11 -1.66
N PRO A 98 -7.53 7.05 -1.10
CA PRO A 98 -7.29 6.51 0.24
C PRO A 98 -8.26 7.05 1.30
N LEU A 99 -8.50 8.37 1.31
CA LEU A 99 -9.41 9.01 2.26
C LEU A 99 -10.86 8.52 2.09
N GLN A 100 -11.37 8.46 0.87
CA GLN A 100 -12.72 7.96 0.60
C GLN A 100 -12.88 6.51 1.05
N ILE A 101 -11.86 5.69 0.85
CA ILE A 101 -11.86 4.30 1.29
C ILE A 101 -11.94 4.20 2.81
N THR A 102 -11.15 5.00 3.56
CA THR A 102 -11.20 4.96 5.03
C THR A 102 -12.53 5.48 5.58
N GLN A 103 -13.13 6.49 4.94
CA GLN A 103 -14.46 6.99 5.27
C GLN A 103 -15.54 5.92 5.05
N MET A 104 -15.56 5.28 3.88
CA MET A 104 -16.51 4.19 3.56
C MET A 104 -16.38 2.99 4.50
N ARG A 105 -15.19 2.76 5.05
CA ARG A 105 -14.92 1.69 6.02
C ARG A 105 -15.20 2.08 7.48
N GLY A 106 -15.49 3.36 7.76
CA GLY A 106 -15.67 3.86 9.13
C GLY A 106 -14.37 3.99 9.92
N PHE A 107 -13.22 4.06 9.27
CA PHE A 107 -11.91 4.23 9.92
C PHE A 107 -11.64 5.70 10.21
N HIS A 108 -12.38 6.27 11.17
CA HIS A 108 -12.34 7.71 11.49
C HIS A 108 -10.92 8.20 11.88
N ASP A 109 -10.21 7.46 12.74
CA ASP A 109 -8.86 7.84 13.17
C ASP A 109 -7.86 7.89 12.00
N ILE A 110 -7.97 6.93 11.08
CA ILE A 110 -7.11 6.87 9.89
C ILE A 110 -7.50 7.98 8.90
N SER A 111 -8.79 8.24 8.73
CA SER A 111 -9.28 9.34 7.89
C SER A 111 -8.75 10.68 8.38
N ASN A 112 -8.84 10.94 9.69
CA ASN A 112 -8.29 12.14 10.31
C ASN A 112 -6.76 12.25 10.14
N PHE A 113 -6.05 11.12 10.26
CA PHE A 113 -4.62 11.07 10.00
C PHE A 113 -4.27 11.37 8.53
N LEU A 114 -5.00 10.82 7.56
CA LEU A 114 -4.79 11.13 6.15
C LEU A 114 -5.03 12.62 5.85
N ILE A 115 -6.08 13.20 6.45
CA ILE A 115 -6.36 14.64 6.35
C ILE A 115 -5.22 15.46 6.92
N SER A 116 -4.68 15.10 8.09
CA SER A 116 -3.54 15.82 8.69
C SER A 116 -2.25 15.68 7.86
N CYS A 117 -2.14 14.62 7.05
CA CYS A 117 -1.07 14.44 6.06
C CYS A 117 -1.35 15.10 4.70
N GLY A 118 -2.47 15.82 4.52
CA GLY A 118 -2.76 16.57 3.29
C GLY A 118 -3.64 15.83 2.28
N ALA A 119 -4.41 14.81 2.69
CA ALA A 119 -5.44 14.23 1.84
C ALA A 119 -6.54 15.26 1.53
N LYS A 120 -6.87 15.42 0.24
CA LYS A 120 -7.92 16.32 -0.23
C LYS A 120 -9.29 15.76 0.12
N ASN A 121 -10.04 16.52 0.91
CA ASN A 121 -11.45 16.24 1.18
C ASN A 121 -12.30 16.89 0.07
N ILE A 122 -12.71 16.09 -0.92
CA ILE A 122 -13.45 16.57 -2.11
C ILE A 122 -14.95 16.75 -1.81
N GLU A 123 -15.42 16.50 -0.58
CA GLU A 123 -16.81 16.78 -0.20
C GLU A 123 -17.15 18.29 -0.24
N ASN A 124 -16.15 19.18 -0.37
CA ASN A 124 -16.33 20.64 -0.37
C ASN A 124 -16.28 21.32 -1.77
N GLU A 125 -16.14 20.60 -2.88
CA GLU A 125 -16.05 21.23 -4.23
C GLU A 125 -17.40 21.43 -4.94
N PHE A 126 -18.54 21.13 -4.31
CA PHE A 126 -19.88 21.34 -4.87
C PHE A 126 -20.61 22.61 -4.36
N TYR A 127 -19.92 23.50 -3.63
CA TYR A 127 -20.52 24.70 -3.02
C TYR A 127 -19.82 26.03 -3.34
N LEU A 128 -19.12 26.13 -4.48
CA LEU A 128 -18.65 27.41 -5.05
C LEU A 128 -19.05 27.49 -6.53
#